data_AF-A0A3M2DQY2-F1
#
_entry.id   AF-A0A3M2DQY2-F1
#
_cell.length_a   1.000
_cell.length_b   1.000
_cell.length_c   1.000
_cell.angle_alpha   90.00
_cell.angle_beta   90.00
_cell.angle_gamma   90.00
#
_symmetry.space_group_name_H-M   'P 1'
#
loop_
_entity.id
_entity.type
_entity.pdbx_description
1 polymer ?
#
loop_
_entity_poly.entity_id
_entity_poly.type
_entity_poly.pdbx_seq_one_letter_code
_entity_poly.pdbx_strand_id
1 'polypeptide(L)'
;MDDLLLIGPPGTNKVMAGELSRLVRRALDRVRLPAPAKLGPGGLRYPWDAEVARVARTYHRTCARVLRAVAASRAGRLEPLYADVAAQVPPPGSWYRDGDAISVAVRNVGAFAAGPRQIVGAVKNAMIDAAAAHGARLRVDPDAPDVSIQVRMHGEDVFVCVDLGGPMHRRGWRAAAGEAPLRENLAAALVMLARHDGRREPLVDPMAGAGTIAIEAALMARGAPVRAGDPAPPLFGDTRPVVVANELDRGVADRARRNARAAGVADTVRVRCGDFRRLSPADLPDGPGLVLCNPPYGRRLAGDAAALYADFAAWLRQLRGWRAGVLVANPAFERAMRIRPRVKKPLSARPLSGYFYLYEL
;
A
#
# COMPACT_ATOMS: atom_id res chain seq x y z
N MET A 1 -3.44 17.11 20.40
CA MET A 1 -3.56 17.05 18.92
C MET A 1 -4.33 15.79 18.57
N ASP A 2 -5.20 15.81 17.55
CA ASP A 2 -5.89 14.61 17.09
C ASP A 2 -6.02 14.64 15.56
N ASP A 3 -5.18 13.86 14.88
CA ASP A 3 -5.09 13.82 13.42
C ASP A 3 -5.05 12.39 12.90
N LEU A 4 -5.65 12.16 11.72
CA LEU A 4 -5.48 10.95 10.94
C LEU A 4 -4.25 11.09 10.03
N LEU A 5 -3.32 10.14 10.16
CA LEU A 5 -2.14 10.05 9.32
C LEU A 5 -2.20 8.84 8.39
N LEU A 6 -2.04 9.08 7.08
CA LEU A 6 -1.79 8.03 6.10
C LEU A 6 -0.32 8.04 5.69
N ILE A 7 0.37 6.94 5.96
CA ILE A 7 1.79 6.79 5.66
C ILE A 7 1.95 5.79 4.53
N GLY A 8 2.63 6.17 3.47
CA GLY A 8 2.94 5.34 2.32
C GLY A 8 4.40 5.52 1.84
N PRO A 9 4.77 4.84 0.75
CA PRO A 9 6.06 5.02 0.12
C PRO A 9 6.26 6.45 -0.42
N PRO A 10 7.51 6.93 -0.56
CA PRO A 10 7.80 8.18 -1.25
C PRO A 10 7.15 8.26 -2.64
N GLY A 11 6.63 9.43 -3.00
CA GLY A 11 5.95 9.69 -4.26
C GLY A 11 4.48 9.29 -4.33
N THR A 12 3.89 8.73 -3.25
CA THR A 12 2.51 8.19 -3.29
C THR A 12 1.42 9.15 -2.79
N ASN A 13 1.76 10.33 -2.24
CA ASN A 13 0.79 11.27 -1.65
C ASN A 13 -0.43 11.55 -2.52
N LYS A 14 -0.24 11.88 -3.80
CA LYS A 14 -1.37 12.19 -4.71
C LYS A 14 -2.29 10.98 -4.91
N VAL A 15 -1.71 9.78 -5.01
CA VAL A 15 -2.47 8.53 -5.19
C VAL A 15 -3.23 8.19 -3.92
N MET A 16 -2.57 8.24 -2.75
CA MET A 16 -3.20 7.97 -1.46
C MET A 16 -4.34 8.95 -1.17
N ALA A 17 -4.17 10.24 -1.47
CA ALA A 17 -5.21 11.25 -1.26
C ALA A 17 -6.41 11.03 -2.20
N GLY A 18 -6.15 10.75 -3.48
CA GLY A 18 -7.20 10.46 -4.46
C GLY A 18 -7.92 9.13 -4.21
N GLU A 19 -7.25 8.15 -3.60
CA GLU A 19 -7.88 6.94 -3.09
C GLU A 19 -8.84 7.25 -1.94
N LEU A 20 -8.35 7.89 -0.86
CA LEU A 20 -9.17 8.15 0.32
C LEU A 20 -10.40 9.00 -0.05
N SER A 21 -10.22 10.02 -0.89
CA SER A 21 -11.33 10.86 -1.37
C SER A 21 -12.44 10.05 -2.05
N ARG A 22 -12.09 9.10 -2.92
CA ARG A 22 -13.06 8.23 -3.59
C ARG A 22 -13.73 7.25 -2.63
N LEU A 23 -12.95 6.67 -1.70
CA LEU A 23 -13.46 5.73 -0.71
C LEU A 23 -14.44 6.41 0.25
N VAL A 24 -14.08 7.58 0.81
CA VAL A 24 -14.95 8.36 1.70
C VAL A 24 -16.22 8.77 0.97
N ARG A 25 -16.11 9.32 -0.25
CA ARG A 25 -17.29 9.70 -1.05
C ARG A 25 -18.25 8.52 -1.27
N ARG A 26 -17.73 7.29 -1.38
CA ARG A 26 -18.56 6.10 -1.61
C ARG A 26 -19.11 5.49 -0.32
N ALA A 27 -18.31 5.49 0.75
CA ALA A 27 -18.66 4.83 1.99
C ALA A 27 -19.44 5.74 2.96
N LEU A 28 -19.29 7.06 2.82
CA LEU A 28 -19.82 8.09 3.71
C LEU A 28 -20.41 9.22 2.86
N ASP A 29 -21.66 9.08 2.41
CA ASP A 29 -22.32 10.02 1.49
C ASP A 29 -22.34 11.49 1.98
N ARG A 30 -22.19 11.72 3.29
CA ARG A 30 -22.32 13.05 3.93
C ARG A 30 -21.00 13.66 4.39
N VAL A 31 -19.89 12.94 4.32
CA VAL A 31 -18.61 13.41 4.85
C VAL A 31 -17.79 14.08 3.76
N ARG A 32 -17.53 15.39 3.93
CA ARG A 32 -16.64 16.14 3.04
C ARG A 32 -15.20 16.06 3.56
N LEU A 33 -14.39 15.26 2.88
CA LEU A 33 -12.97 15.13 3.21
C LEU A 33 -12.21 16.42 2.87
N PRO A 34 -11.52 17.07 3.85
CA PRO A 34 -10.69 18.23 3.56
C PRO A 34 -9.43 17.85 2.78
N ALA A 35 -8.79 18.84 2.16
CA ALA A 35 -7.48 18.62 1.54
C ALA A 35 -6.44 18.28 2.61
N PRO A 36 -5.63 17.21 2.43
CA PRO A 36 -4.64 16.84 3.43
C PRO A 36 -3.45 17.81 3.45
N ALA A 37 -2.91 18.03 4.64
CA ALA A 37 -1.54 18.52 4.77
C ALA A 37 -0.56 17.41 4.37
N LYS A 38 0.51 17.75 3.65
CA LYS A 38 1.55 16.79 3.27
C LYS A 38 2.59 16.68 4.38
N LEU A 39 2.93 15.46 4.76
CA LEU A 39 4.05 15.16 5.65
C LEU A 39 5.18 14.51 4.83
N GLY A 40 5.96 15.35 4.16
CA GLY A 40 7.04 14.90 3.28
C GLY A 40 6.55 14.08 2.07
N PRO A 41 7.43 13.26 1.47
CA PRO A 41 7.17 12.61 0.19
C PRO A 41 6.25 11.38 0.27
N GLY A 42 5.84 10.94 1.46
CA GLY A 42 5.06 9.71 1.65
C GLY A 42 4.07 9.77 2.82
N GLY A 43 3.69 10.96 3.28
CA GLY A 43 2.77 11.12 4.41
C GLY A 43 1.68 12.13 4.11
N LEU A 44 0.47 11.84 4.58
CA LEU A 44 -0.68 12.74 4.56
C LEU A 44 -1.23 12.88 5.97
N ARG A 45 -1.68 14.10 6.30
CA ARG A 45 -2.33 14.45 7.56
C ARG A 45 -3.70 15.05 7.27
N TYR A 46 -4.71 14.48 7.91
CA TYR A 46 -6.08 14.95 7.90
C TYR A 46 -6.49 15.25 9.35
N PRO A 47 -7.41 16.20 9.58
CA PRO A 47 -8.10 16.30 10.86
C PRO A 47 -8.70 14.95 11.25
N TRP A 48 -8.71 14.63 12.54
CA TRP A 48 -9.31 13.39 13.01
C TRP A 48 -10.82 13.34 12.72
N ASP A 49 -11.25 12.21 12.16
CA ASP A 49 -12.64 11.82 12.00
C ASP A 49 -12.70 10.29 12.08
N ALA A 50 -13.49 9.78 13.03
CA ALA A 50 -13.52 8.34 13.33
C ALA A 50 -14.11 7.51 12.17
N GLU A 51 -15.07 8.05 11.43
CA GLU A 51 -15.66 7.35 10.29
C GLU A 51 -14.70 7.31 9.11
N VAL A 52 -14.02 8.42 8.82
CA VAL A 52 -12.95 8.47 7.80
C VAL A 52 -11.81 7.53 8.16
N ALA A 53 -11.38 7.50 9.43
CA ALA A 53 -10.34 6.59 9.90
C ALA A 53 -10.77 5.12 9.74
N ARG A 54 -12.03 4.78 10.03
CA ARG A 54 -12.61 3.45 9.79
C ARG A 54 -12.56 3.09 8.30
N VAL A 55 -13.02 3.99 7.42
CA VAL A 55 -12.94 3.77 5.96
C VAL A 55 -11.51 3.57 5.49
N ALA A 56 -10.58 4.39 5.98
CA ALA A 56 -9.16 4.26 5.65
C ALA A 56 -8.59 2.90 6.08
N ARG A 57 -8.84 2.49 7.33
CA ARG A 57 -8.40 1.20 7.87
C ARG A 57 -8.99 0.02 7.09
N THR A 58 -10.26 0.09 6.71
CA THR A 58 -10.97 -1.01 6.07
C THR A 58 -10.65 -1.11 4.57
N TYR A 59 -10.55 0.01 3.85
CA TYR A 59 -10.55 0.00 2.37
C TYR A 59 -9.33 0.62 1.71
N HIS A 60 -8.48 1.38 2.41
CA HIS A 60 -7.35 2.08 1.78
C HIS A 60 -6.18 1.13 1.47
N ARG A 61 -5.86 0.97 0.18
CA ARG A 61 -4.92 -0.05 -0.29
C ARG A 61 -3.51 0.50 -0.50
N THR A 62 -3.34 1.77 -0.84
CA THR A 62 -2.02 2.27 -1.24
C THR A 62 -1.15 2.73 -0.06
N CYS A 63 -1.74 3.03 1.11
CA CYS A 63 -0.97 3.32 2.30
C CYS A 63 -0.25 2.07 2.85
N ALA A 64 0.82 2.30 3.59
CA ALA A 64 1.54 1.30 4.37
C ALA A 64 1.07 1.23 5.84
N ARG A 65 0.53 2.33 6.36
CA ARG A 65 -0.08 2.46 7.71
C ARG A 65 -1.20 3.50 7.70
N VAL A 66 -2.18 3.26 8.58
CA VAL A 66 -3.24 4.20 8.97
C VAL A 66 -3.05 4.45 10.47
N LEU A 67 -2.74 5.68 10.85
CA LEU A 67 -2.38 6.03 12.23
C LEU A 67 -3.26 7.17 12.75
N ARG A 68 -3.52 7.19 14.06
CA ARG A 68 -4.08 8.34 14.77
C ARG A 68 -2.96 9.02 15.55
N ALA A 69 -2.61 10.26 15.23
CA ALA A 69 -1.65 11.03 16.01
C ALA A 69 -2.35 11.53 17.29
N VAL A 70 -1.85 11.06 18.44
CA VAL A 70 -2.42 11.38 19.76
C VAL A 70 -1.58 12.38 20.55
N ALA A 71 -0.31 12.53 20.17
CA ALA A 71 0.56 13.61 20.64
C ALA A 71 1.54 14.01 19.53
N ALA A 72 2.00 15.25 19.57
CA ALA A 72 3.08 15.73 18.72
C ALA A 72 4.03 16.65 19.47
N SER A 73 5.28 16.70 19.02
CA SER A 73 6.33 17.53 19.60
C SER A 73 7.24 18.05 18.51
N ARG A 74 7.87 19.20 18.71
CA ARG A 74 9.00 19.69 17.90
C ARG A 74 10.33 19.55 18.62
N ALA A 75 10.36 18.84 19.75
CA ALA A 75 11.55 18.64 20.54
C ALA A 75 12.57 17.81 19.76
N GLY A 76 13.82 18.27 19.74
CA GLY A 76 14.96 17.49 19.22
C GLY A 76 15.64 16.60 20.28
N ARG A 77 15.16 16.63 21.53
CA ARG A 77 15.74 15.94 22.71
C ARG A 77 14.65 15.32 23.60
N LEU A 78 15.05 14.44 24.51
CA LEU A 78 14.14 13.52 25.20
C LEU A 78 13.24 14.20 26.24
N GLU A 79 13.76 15.10 27.07
CA GLU A 79 13.01 15.68 28.19
C GLU A 79 11.80 16.52 27.73
N PRO A 80 11.92 17.42 26.73
CA PRO A 80 10.76 18.13 26.19
C PRO A 80 9.83 17.21 25.41
N LEU A 81 10.34 16.19 24.70
CA LEU A 81 9.48 15.19 24.05
C LEU A 81 8.62 14.45 25.09
N TYR A 82 9.21 14.07 26.22
CA TYR A 82 8.51 13.45 27.33
C TYR A 82 7.41 14.36 27.85
N ALA A 83 7.74 15.63 28.15
CA ALA A 83 6.78 16.59 28.69
C ALA A 83 5.61 16.84 27.72
N ASP A 84 5.91 17.04 26.43
CA ASP A 84 4.91 17.25 25.38
C ASP A 84 3.96 16.05 25.24
N VAL A 85 4.50 14.82 25.31
CA VAL A 85 3.69 13.60 25.24
C VAL A 85 2.83 13.46 26.48
N ALA A 86 3.41 13.61 27.67
CA ALA A 86 2.68 13.46 28.94
C ALA A 86 1.51 14.46 29.05
N ALA A 87 1.71 15.69 28.57
CA ALA A 87 0.68 16.74 28.58
C ALA A 87 -0.46 16.50 27.57
N GLN A 88 -0.25 15.68 26.53
CA GLN A 88 -1.20 15.49 25.43
C GLN A 88 -1.94 14.15 25.47
N VAL A 89 -1.50 13.20 26.28
CA VAL A 89 -2.19 11.91 26.45
C VAL A 89 -3.56 12.17 27.11
N PRO A 90 -4.67 11.81 26.44
CA PRO A 90 -6.00 12.01 26.98
C PRO A 90 -6.34 10.99 28.09
N PRO A 91 -7.43 11.20 28.84
CA PRO A 91 -7.99 10.18 29.74
C PRO A 91 -8.34 8.87 29.02
N PRO A 92 -8.50 7.75 29.75
CA PRO A 92 -8.93 6.47 29.18
C PRO A 92 -10.28 6.59 28.45
N GLY A 93 -10.50 5.72 27.47
CA GLY A 93 -11.69 5.69 26.62
C GLY A 93 -11.50 6.35 25.25
N SER A 94 -10.48 7.20 25.08
CA SER A 94 -10.20 7.83 23.78
C SER A 94 -9.55 6.87 22.77
N TRP A 95 -8.47 6.19 23.19
CA TRP A 95 -7.75 5.21 22.34
C TRP A 95 -7.15 4.04 23.13
N TYR A 96 -7.23 4.07 24.46
CA TYR A 96 -6.83 3.00 25.36
C TYR A 96 -7.87 2.85 26.47
N ARG A 97 -7.85 1.71 27.15
CA ARG A 97 -8.62 1.38 28.34
C ARG A 97 -7.70 1.17 29.53
N ASP A 98 -8.28 1.20 30.73
CA ASP A 98 -7.54 0.81 31.92
C ASP A 98 -7.05 -0.63 31.80
N GLY A 99 -5.78 -0.84 32.11
CA GLY A 99 -5.10 -2.12 32.01
C GLY A 99 -4.56 -2.49 30.63
N ASP A 100 -4.82 -1.73 29.57
CA ASP A 100 -4.32 -2.06 28.22
C ASP A 100 -2.78 -2.19 28.20
N ALA A 101 -2.29 -3.19 27.48
CA ALA A 101 -0.88 -3.35 27.17
C ALA A 101 -0.50 -2.58 25.91
N ILE A 102 0.58 -1.80 25.98
CA ILE A 102 1.11 -1.02 24.85
C ILE A 102 2.44 -1.57 24.35
N SER A 103 2.67 -1.43 23.06
CA SER A 103 4.01 -1.51 22.46
C SER A 103 4.39 -0.15 21.88
N VAL A 104 5.68 0.19 21.88
CA VAL A 104 6.17 1.44 21.29
C VAL A 104 7.28 1.12 20.29
N ALA A 105 7.08 1.53 19.05
CA ALA A 105 8.05 1.37 17.97
C ALA A 105 8.38 2.72 17.34
N VAL A 106 9.66 2.94 17.03
CA VAL A 106 10.12 4.19 16.43
C VAL A 106 10.48 3.98 14.96
N ARG A 107 10.11 4.91 14.08
CA ARG A 107 10.42 4.88 12.64
C ARG A 107 10.81 6.27 12.14
N ASN A 108 11.84 6.32 11.30
CA ASN A 108 12.28 7.55 10.63
C ASN A 108 12.59 8.70 11.60
N VAL A 109 13.45 8.47 12.58
CA VAL A 109 13.88 9.47 13.60
C VAL A 109 15.37 9.80 13.50
N GLY A 110 15.97 9.62 12.32
CA GLY A 110 17.43 9.75 12.16
C GLY A 110 17.99 11.14 12.47
N ALA A 111 17.14 12.17 12.51
CA ALA A 111 17.52 13.54 12.86
C ALA A 111 17.27 13.89 14.34
N PHE A 112 16.74 12.96 15.14
CA PHE A 112 16.55 13.16 16.57
C PHE A 112 17.87 12.90 17.32
N ALA A 113 18.18 13.69 18.35
CA ALA A 113 19.50 13.63 19.00
C ALA A 113 19.76 12.32 19.75
N ALA A 114 18.71 11.64 20.21
CA ALA A 114 18.78 10.38 20.94
C ALA A 114 18.52 9.15 20.05
N GLY A 115 19.06 8.01 20.47
CA GLY A 115 18.88 6.73 19.78
C GLY A 115 17.43 6.20 19.87
N PRO A 116 16.98 5.34 18.92
CA PRO A 116 15.61 4.82 18.90
C PRO A 116 15.15 4.16 20.20
N ARG A 117 16.02 3.43 20.92
CA ARG A 117 15.69 2.79 22.20
C ARG A 117 15.40 3.81 23.31
N GLN A 118 16.12 4.93 23.33
CA GLN A 118 15.90 6.00 24.31
C GLN A 118 14.57 6.72 24.04
N ILE A 119 14.25 6.97 22.77
CA ILE A 119 12.96 7.53 22.36
C ILE A 119 11.80 6.60 22.77
N VAL A 120 11.95 5.28 22.53
CA VAL A 120 10.99 4.28 23.02
C VAL A 120 10.77 4.43 24.52
N GLY A 121 11.85 4.47 25.30
CA GLY A 121 11.78 4.61 26.76
C GLY A 121 11.06 5.88 27.21
N ALA A 122 11.45 7.04 26.65
CA ALA A 122 10.86 8.32 27.00
C ALA A 122 9.35 8.38 26.69
N VAL A 123 8.96 7.99 25.47
CA VAL A 123 7.54 8.02 25.06
C VAL A 123 6.72 7.02 25.89
N LYS A 124 7.24 5.80 26.09
CA LYS A 124 6.58 4.78 26.90
C LYS A 124 6.32 5.26 28.33
N ASN A 125 7.34 5.83 28.99
CA ASN A 125 7.20 6.33 30.36
C ASN A 125 6.23 7.51 30.41
N ALA A 126 6.32 8.47 29.48
CA ALA A 126 5.42 9.60 29.41
C ALA A 126 3.95 9.18 29.29
N MET A 127 3.67 8.14 28.49
CA MET A 127 2.31 7.62 28.32
C MET A 127 1.79 6.90 29.56
N ILE A 128 2.64 6.12 30.25
CA ILE A 128 2.26 5.43 31.49
C ILE A 128 1.96 6.45 32.60
N ASP A 129 2.85 7.43 32.78
CA ASP A 129 2.72 8.42 33.84
C ASP A 129 1.50 9.33 33.59
N ALA A 130 1.23 9.69 32.32
CA ALA A 130 0.03 10.43 31.97
C ALA A 130 -1.25 9.61 32.16
N ALA A 131 -1.26 8.32 31.81
CA ALA A 131 -2.41 7.46 32.10
C ALA A 131 -2.67 7.35 33.61
N ALA A 132 -1.61 7.20 34.41
CA ALA A 132 -1.68 7.14 35.88
C ALA A 132 -2.24 8.44 36.47
N ALA A 133 -1.84 9.61 35.95
CA ALA A 133 -2.39 10.90 36.33
C ALA A 133 -3.89 11.02 36.03
N HIS A 134 -4.39 10.29 35.02
CA HIS A 134 -5.82 10.18 34.70
C HIS A 134 -6.52 9.01 35.41
N GLY A 135 -5.88 8.37 36.39
CA GLY A 135 -6.46 7.27 37.17
C GLY A 135 -6.55 5.92 36.42
N ALA A 136 -5.77 5.74 35.36
CA ALA A 136 -5.69 4.51 34.59
C ALA A 136 -4.27 3.93 34.58
N ARG A 137 -4.15 2.63 34.30
CA ARG A 137 -2.88 1.93 34.20
C ARG A 137 -2.65 1.44 32.78
N LEU A 138 -1.51 1.79 32.20
CA LEU A 138 -0.99 1.14 31.00
C LEU A 138 0.10 0.13 31.38
N ARG A 139 0.09 -1.02 30.72
CA ARG A 139 1.14 -2.04 30.81
C ARG A 139 1.98 -2.04 29.55
N VAL A 140 3.14 -2.70 29.58
CA VAL A 140 4.02 -2.80 28.41
C VAL A 140 4.13 -4.26 28.02
N ASP A 141 3.67 -4.58 26.82
CA ASP A 141 3.84 -5.90 26.22
C ASP A 141 4.18 -5.70 24.73
N PRO A 142 5.47 -5.81 24.35
CA PRO A 142 5.87 -5.66 22.96
C PRO A 142 5.42 -6.80 22.05
N ASP A 143 5.13 -7.98 22.61
CA ASP A 143 4.84 -9.20 21.85
C ASP A 143 3.34 -9.40 21.65
N ALA A 144 2.53 -9.06 22.66
CA ALA A 144 1.07 -9.11 22.64
C ALA A 144 0.41 -7.79 23.12
N PRO A 145 0.63 -6.66 22.42
CA PRO A 145 0.01 -5.40 22.79
C PRO A 145 -1.47 -5.34 22.41
N ASP A 146 -2.29 -4.76 23.27
CA ASP A 146 -3.65 -4.29 22.95
C ASP A 146 -3.59 -3.06 22.04
N VAL A 147 -2.63 -2.15 22.33
CA VAL A 147 -2.43 -0.90 21.58
C VAL A 147 -1.00 -0.80 21.07
N SER A 148 -0.86 -0.69 19.75
CA SER A 148 0.44 -0.48 19.11
C SER A 148 0.71 1.01 18.88
N ILE A 149 1.78 1.53 19.46
CA ILE A 149 2.22 2.93 19.32
C ILE A 149 3.37 3.03 18.33
N GLN A 150 3.26 3.96 17.39
CA GLN A 150 4.33 4.34 16.47
C GLN A 150 4.76 5.79 16.69
N VAL A 151 6.05 5.97 16.99
CA VAL A 151 6.71 7.28 17.04
C VAL A 151 7.41 7.53 15.72
N ARG A 152 7.12 8.65 15.07
CA ARG A 152 7.66 8.97 13.75
C ARG A 152 7.99 10.44 13.61
N MET A 153 9.09 10.76 12.95
CA MET A 153 9.49 12.14 12.70
C MET A 153 9.31 12.50 11.22
N HIS A 154 8.71 13.66 10.95
CA HIS A 154 8.44 14.23 9.64
C HIS A 154 8.86 15.70 9.63
N GLY A 155 9.98 16.01 8.98
CA GLY A 155 10.64 17.31 9.19
C GLY A 155 11.11 17.40 10.64
N GLU A 156 10.74 18.48 11.32
CA GLU A 156 11.03 18.70 12.74
C GLU A 156 9.94 18.15 13.68
N ASP A 157 8.78 17.78 13.13
CA ASP A 157 7.65 17.30 13.92
C ASP A 157 7.81 15.81 14.24
N VAL A 158 7.77 15.47 15.54
CA VAL A 158 7.68 14.11 16.08
C VAL A 158 6.22 13.82 16.40
N PHE A 159 5.65 12.80 15.78
CA PHE A 159 4.29 12.33 16.03
C PHE A 159 4.33 11.02 16.83
N VAL A 160 3.56 10.96 17.91
CA VAL A 160 3.25 9.73 18.65
C VAL A 160 1.86 9.29 18.25
N CYS A 161 1.76 8.11 17.66
CA CYS A 161 0.54 7.67 16.99
C CYS A 161 0.08 6.29 17.44
N VAL A 162 -1.23 6.08 17.54
CA VAL A 162 -1.82 4.75 17.61
C VAL A 162 -1.89 4.14 16.20
N ASP A 163 -1.41 2.92 16.02
CA ASP A 163 -1.51 2.18 14.76
C ASP A 163 -2.86 1.47 14.66
N LEU A 164 -3.74 2.01 13.81
CA LEU A 164 -5.12 1.52 13.64
C LEU A 164 -5.20 0.30 12.71
N GLY A 165 -4.25 0.18 11.80
CA GLY A 165 -4.32 -0.77 10.69
C GLY A 165 -3.28 -1.87 10.76
N GLY A 166 -2.20 -1.70 11.53
CA GLY A 166 -1.00 -2.52 11.39
C GLY A 166 -0.40 -2.40 9.98
N PRO A 167 0.47 -3.34 9.56
CA PRO A 167 1.01 -3.33 8.21
C PRO A 167 -0.05 -3.59 7.13
N MET A 168 -0.42 -2.54 6.40
CA MET A 168 -1.53 -2.59 5.44
C MET A 168 -1.28 -3.54 4.27
N HIS A 169 -0.03 -3.72 3.84
CA HIS A 169 0.31 -4.67 2.77
C HIS A 169 0.01 -6.14 3.12
N ARG A 170 -0.08 -6.51 4.41
CA ARG A 170 -0.31 -7.91 4.83
C ARG A 170 -1.77 -8.34 4.68
N ARG A 171 -2.32 -8.36 3.47
CA ARG A 171 -3.76 -8.54 3.22
C ARG A 171 -4.38 -9.82 3.79
N GLY A 172 -3.59 -10.86 4.07
CA GLY A 172 -4.05 -12.12 4.65
C GLY A 172 -4.37 -13.22 3.63
N TRP A 173 -4.42 -12.90 2.32
CA TRP A 173 -4.67 -13.90 1.27
C TRP A 173 -3.40 -14.62 0.77
N ARG A 174 -2.21 -14.09 1.07
CA ARG A 174 -0.95 -14.64 0.55
C ARG A 174 -0.46 -15.78 1.43
N ALA A 175 -0.64 -17.01 0.98
CA ALA A 175 -0.29 -18.21 1.75
C ALA A 175 1.23 -18.43 1.94
N ALA A 176 2.04 -18.08 0.95
CA ALA A 176 3.51 -18.12 1.02
C ALA A 176 4.10 -16.88 0.36
N ALA A 177 5.25 -16.40 0.82
CA ALA A 177 6.08 -15.43 0.12
C ALA A 177 7.05 -16.18 -0.81
N GLY A 178 7.29 -15.65 -2.01
CA GLY A 178 8.27 -16.22 -2.94
C GLY A 178 9.56 -15.44 -2.79
N GLU A 179 10.49 -15.57 -3.73
CA GLU A 179 11.61 -14.63 -3.78
C GLU A 179 11.12 -13.24 -4.20
N ALA A 180 11.34 -12.24 -3.34
CA ALA A 180 11.08 -10.82 -3.58
C ALA A 180 9.71 -10.48 -4.22
N PRO A 181 8.58 -10.86 -3.60
CA PRO A 181 7.26 -10.55 -4.14
C PRO A 181 6.99 -9.05 -4.11
N LEU A 182 6.35 -8.53 -5.16
CA LEU A 182 5.81 -7.19 -5.15
C LEU A 182 4.85 -7.04 -3.97
N ARG A 183 5.04 -5.99 -3.16
CA ARG A 183 4.13 -5.67 -2.05
C ARG A 183 2.76 -5.26 -2.57
N GLU A 184 1.72 -5.68 -1.88
CA GLU A 184 0.32 -5.50 -2.23
C GLU A 184 -0.07 -4.02 -2.33
N ASN A 185 0.39 -3.19 -1.39
CA ASN A 185 0.13 -1.76 -1.42
C ASN A 185 0.84 -1.04 -2.58
N LEU A 186 2.01 -1.53 -3.00
CA LEU A 186 2.69 -1.02 -4.19
C LEU A 186 1.95 -1.46 -5.46
N ALA A 187 1.51 -2.71 -5.54
CA ALA A 187 0.68 -3.18 -6.66
C ALA A 187 -0.60 -2.34 -6.80
N ALA A 188 -1.31 -2.06 -5.70
CA ALA A 188 -2.46 -1.17 -5.71
C ALA A 188 -2.10 0.26 -6.20
N ALA A 189 -0.94 0.77 -5.80
CA ALA A 189 -0.46 2.08 -6.27
C ALA A 189 -0.17 2.08 -7.78
N LEU A 190 0.37 0.97 -8.32
CA LEU A 190 0.57 0.81 -9.77
C LEU A 190 -0.76 0.82 -10.53
N VAL A 191 -1.77 0.09 -10.05
CA VAL A 191 -3.13 0.06 -10.64
C VAL A 191 -3.71 1.48 -10.71
N MET A 192 -3.57 2.26 -9.63
CA MET A 192 -4.05 3.65 -9.60
C MET A 192 -3.22 4.59 -10.49
N LEU A 193 -1.89 4.44 -10.53
CA LEU A 193 -1.01 5.25 -11.38
C LEU A 193 -1.27 4.99 -12.87
N ALA A 194 -1.59 3.74 -13.22
CA ALA A 194 -2.00 3.35 -14.56
C ALA A 194 -3.40 3.85 -14.93
N ARG A 195 -4.16 4.40 -13.97
CA ARG A 195 -5.55 4.87 -14.14
C ARG A 195 -6.44 3.75 -14.69
N HIS A 196 -6.35 2.57 -14.08
CA HIS A 196 -7.22 1.45 -14.40
C HIS A 196 -8.65 1.75 -13.95
N ASP A 197 -9.63 1.58 -14.84
CA ASP A 197 -11.05 1.52 -14.50
C ASP A 197 -11.54 0.08 -14.62
N GLY A 198 -11.41 -0.69 -13.53
CA GLY A 198 -11.80 -2.10 -13.48
C GLY A 198 -13.29 -2.40 -13.67
N ARG A 199 -14.13 -1.37 -13.90
CA ARG A 199 -15.54 -1.55 -14.32
C ARG A 199 -15.71 -1.51 -15.84
N ARG A 200 -14.77 -0.92 -16.56
CA ARG A 200 -14.91 -0.60 -17.99
C ARG A 200 -13.88 -1.28 -18.86
N GLU A 201 -12.70 -1.58 -18.33
CA GLU A 201 -11.59 -2.10 -19.13
C GLU A 201 -10.93 -3.32 -18.50
N PRO A 202 -10.49 -4.28 -19.33
CA PRO A 202 -9.76 -5.44 -18.86
C PRO A 202 -8.35 -5.05 -18.40
N LEU A 203 -7.81 -5.83 -17.45
CA LEU A 203 -6.40 -5.77 -17.04
C LEU A 203 -5.69 -7.08 -17.37
N VAL A 204 -4.50 -6.98 -17.96
CA VAL A 204 -3.63 -8.12 -18.27
C VAL A 204 -2.28 -7.93 -17.57
N ASP A 205 -1.87 -8.89 -16.75
CA ASP A 205 -0.50 -9.01 -16.25
C ASP A 205 0.18 -10.20 -16.94
N PRO A 206 1.10 -9.98 -17.90
CA PRO A 206 1.67 -11.03 -18.74
C PRO A 206 2.74 -11.86 -18.04
N MET A 207 3.28 -11.38 -16.91
CA MET A 207 4.33 -12.01 -16.10
C MET A 207 3.98 -11.89 -14.62
N ALA A 208 2.81 -12.43 -14.27
CA ALA A 208 2.09 -12.12 -13.05
C ALA A 208 2.74 -12.63 -11.76
N GLY A 209 3.68 -13.58 -11.86
CA GLY A 209 4.24 -14.29 -10.72
C GLY A 209 3.11 -14.83 -9.83
N ALA A 210 3.17 -14.52 -8.54
CA ALA A 210 2.15 -14.95 -7.57
C ALA A 210 0.79 -14.23 -7.68
N GLY A 211 0.57 -13.40 -8.70
CA GLY A 211 -0.71 -12.76 -9.03
C GLY A 211 -1.02 -11.46 -8.29
N THR A 212 -0.03 -10.81 -7.65
CA THR A 212 -0.30 -9.66 -6.76
C THR A 212 -1.00 -8.49 -7.46
N ILE A 213 -0.56 -8.10 -8.67
CA ILE A 213 -1.18 -6.99 -9.41
C ILE A 213 -2.62 -7.36 -9.78
N ALA A 214 -2.83 -8.54 -10.36
CA ALA A 214 -4.13 -9.02 -10.77
C ALA A 214 -5.13 -9.11 -9.60
N ILE A 215 -4.70 -9.64 -8.45
CA ILE A 215 -5.55 -9.76 -7.25
C ILE A 215 -5.90 -8.38 -6.70
N GLU A 216 -4.92 -7.47 -6.55
CA GLU A 216 -5.22 -6.12 -6.06
C GLU A 216 -6.14 -5.36 -7.03
N ALA A 217 -5.96 -5.50 -8.35
CA ALA A 217 -6.83 -4.88 -9.34
C ALA A 217 -8.29 -5.36 -9.22
N ALA A 218 -8.51 -6.67 -9.09
CA ALA A 218 -9.85 -7.23 -8.92
C ALA A 218 -10.50 -6.78 -7.60
N LEU A 219 -9.76 -6.82 -6.49
CA LEU A 219 -10.23 -6.38 -5.19
C LEU A 219 -10.53 -4.87 -5.14
N MET A 220 -9.71 -4.05 -5.82
CA MET A 220 -9.93 -2.62 -5.97
C MET A 220 -11.19 -2.31 -6.75
N ALA A 221 -11.43 -3.01 -7.87
CA ALA A 221 -12.62 -2.82 -8.69
C ALA A 221 -13.91 -3.15 -7.92
N ARG A 222 -13.87 -4.17 -7.07
CA ARG A 222 -14.99 -4.53 -6.17
C ARG A 222 -15.12 -3.64 -4.94
N GLY A 223 -14.14 -2.78 -4.65
CA GLY A 223 -14.10 -2.01 -3.41
C GLY A 223 -14.12 -2.91 -2.17
N ALA A 224 -13.50 -4.09 -2.27
CA ALA A 224 -13.45 -5.05 -1.18
C ALA A 224 -12.64 -4.49 0.00
N PRO A 225 -12.85 -4.98 1.24
CA PRO A 225 -11.93 -4.70 2.34
C PRO A 225 -10.49 -5.10 2.02
N VAL A 226 -9.56 -4.46 2.71
CA VAL A 226 -8.12 -4.67 2.58
C VAL A 226 -7.70 -6.01 3.19
N ARG A 227 -8.32 -6.40 4.31
CA ARG A 227 -8.02 -7.65 5.01
C ARG A 227 -8.96 -8.75 4.50
N ALA A 228 -8.39 -9.89 4.12
CA ALA A 228 -9.16 -11.09 3.85
C ALA A 228 -9.91 -11.52 5.12
N GLY A 229 -11.21 -11.81 5.00
CA GLY A 229 -12.07 -12.16 6.13
C GLY A 229 -12.61 -10.99 6.94
N ASP A 230 -12.31 -9.74 6.58
CA ASP A 230 -12.98 -8.58 7.17
C ASP A 230 -14.50 -8.65 6.87
N PRO A 231 -15.38 -8.49 7.88
CA PRO A 231 -16.82 -8.62 7.69
C PRO A 231 -17.45 -7.46 6.92
N ALA A 232 -16.73 -6.35 6.72
CA ALA A 232 -17.28 -5.21 6.01
C ALA A 232 -17.61 -5.56 4.54
N PRO A 233 -18.77 -5.13 4.01
CA PRO A 233 -19.17 -5.48 2.66
C PRO A 233 -18.33 -4.73 1.60
N PRO A 234 -18.11 -5.30 0.40
CA PRO A 234 -17.48 -4.57 -0.69
C PRO A 234 -18.29 -3.33 -1.10
N LEU A 235 -17.63 -2.19 -1.31
CA LEU A 235 -18.27 -0.93 -1.72
C LEU A 235 -18.87 -0.97 -3.14
N PHE A 236 -18.42 -1.92 -3.95
CA PHE A 236 -18.76 -2.12 -5.37
C PHE A 236 -18.92 -3.63 -5.68
N GLY A 237 -19.60 -4.39 -4.82
CA GLY A 237 -19.66 -5.87 -4.90
C GLY A 237 -20.33 -6.46 -6.15
N ASP A 238 -21.10 -5.66 -6.87
CA ASP A 238 -21.70 -5.97 -8.18
C ASP A 238 -20.67 -5.96 -9.32
N THR A 239 -19.51 -5.32 -9.12
CA THR A 239 -18.49 -5.17 -10.16
C THR A 239 -17.84 -6.51 -10.50
N ARG A 240 -17.78 -6.84 -11.80
CA ARG A 240 -17.15 -8.04 -12.35
C ARG A 240 -15.95 -7.66 -13.23
N PRO A 241 -14.80 -7.31 -12.63
CA PRO A 241 -13.62 -6.92 -13.41
C PRO A 241 -13.11 -8.09 -14.25
N VAL A 242 -12.67 -7.80 -15.47
CA VAL A 242 -11.99 -8.79 -16.32
C VAL A 242 -10.49 -8.69 -16.10
N VAL A 243 -9.90 -9.66 -15.40
CA VAL A 243 -8.47 -9.65 -15.10
C VAL A 243 -7.82 -10.95 -15.55
N VAL A 244 -6.78 -10.85 -16.37
CA VAL A 244 -5.98 -11.98 -16.83
C VAL A 244 -4.58 -11.89 -16.24
N ALA A 245 -4.14 -12.97 -15.59
CA ALA A 245 -2.79 -13.12 -15.08
C ALA A 245 -2.12 -14.26 -15.83
N ASN A 246 -1.09 -13.97 -16.62
CA ASN A 246 -0.29 -14.99 -17.30
C ASN A 246 1.04 -15.16 -16.57
N GLU A 247 1.48 -16.40 -16.40
CA GLU A 247 2.76 -16.72 -15.77
C GLU A 247 3.40 -17.91 -16.49
N LEU A 248 4.72 -17.84 -16.69
CA LEU A 248 5.48 -18.86 -17.42
C LEU A 248 5.60 -20.15 -16.59
N ASP A 249 5.96 -20.00 -15.31
CA ASP A 249 6.18 -21.15 -14.43
C ASP A 249 4.86 -21.72 -13.89
N ARG A 250 4.64 -23.02 -14.12
CA ARG A 250 3.41 -23.71 -13.70
C ARG A 250 3.19 -23.69 -12.19
N GLY A 251 4.24 -23.90 -11.41
CA GLY A 251 4.16 -23.91 -9.94
C GLY A 251 3.77 -22.53 -9.38
N VAL A 252 4.31 -21.46 -9.97
CA VAL A 252 4.01 -20.07 -9.62
C VAL A 252 2.59 -19.71 -10.07
N ALA A 253 2.16 -20.14 -11.27
CA ALA A 253 0.78 -19.97 -11.74
C ALA A 253 -0.24 -20.66 -10.81
N ASP A 254 0.04 -21.89 -10.37
CA ASP A 254 -0.82 -22.61 -9.42
C ASP A 254 -0.90 -21.90 -8.06
N ARG A 255 0.21 -21.29 -7.64
CA ARG A 255 0.23 -20.44 -6.45
C ARG A 255 -0.59 -19.15 -6.64
N ALA A 256 -0.53 -18.51 -7.80
CA ALA A 256 -1.39 -17.37 -8.11
C ALA A 256 -2.88 -17.76 -8.06
N ARG A 257 -3.26 -18.93 -8.57
CA ARG A 257 -4.63 -19.47 -8.46
C ARG A 257 -5.06 -19.67 -7.00
N ARG A 258 -4.19 -20.24 -6.16
CA ARG A 258 -4.47 -20.40 -4.72
C ARG A 258 -4.64 -19.06 -4.01
N ASN A 259 -3.77 -18.09 -4.31
CA ASN A 259 -3.87 -16.73 -3.76
C ASN A 259 -5.18 -16.03 -4.20
N ALA A 260 -5.57 -16.15 -5.47
CA ALA A 260 -6.82 -15.57 -5.97
C ALA A 260 -8.05 -16.19 -5.29
N ARG A 261 -8.04 -17.50 -5.03
CA ARG A 261 -9.07 -18.19 -4.23
C ARG A 261 -9.10 -17.68 -2.79
N ALA A 262 -7.95 -17.61 -2.12
CA ALA A 262 -7.86 -17.11 -0.74
C ALA A 262 -8.27 -15.63 -0.63
N ALA A 263 -8.10 -14.85 -1.69
CA ALA A 263 -8.56 -13.46 -1.79
C ALA A 263 -10.04 -13.31 -2.18
N GLY A 264 -10.75 -14.40 -2.50
CA GLY A 264 -12.16 -14.36 -2.92
C GLY A 264 -12.41 -13.75 -4.30
N VAL A 265 -11.43 -13.81 -5.21
CA VAL A 265 -11.51 -13.21 -6.56
C VAL A 265 -11.20 -14.19 -7.70
N ALA A 266 -11.21 -15.50 -7.41
CA ALA A 266 -10.93 -16.55 -8.39
C ALA A 266 -11.92 -16.59 -9.57
N ASP A 267 -13.12 -16.05 -9.38
CA ASP A 267 -14.15 -15.90 -10.40
C ASP A 267 -13.89 -14.75 -11.39
N THR A 268 -13.02 -13.80 -11.04
CA THR A 268 -12.67 -12.65 -11.90
C THR A 268 -11.20 -12.59 -12.33
N VAL A 269 -10.31 -13.27 -11.60
CA VAL A 269 -8.89 -13.37 -11.96
C VAL A 269 -8.63 -14.68 -12.68
N ARG A 270 -8.56 -14.62 -14.02
CA ARG A 270 -8.23 -15.78 -14.86
C ARG A 270 -6.71 -15.95 -14.95
N VAL A 271 -6.19 -16.96 -14.26
CA VAL A 271 -4.76 -17.30 -14.28
C VAL A 271 -4.45 -18.29 -15.42
N ARG A 272 -3.62 -17.88 -16.37
CA ARG A 272 -3.07 -18.69 -17.47
C ARG A 272 -1.63 -19.11 -17.14
N CYS A 273 -1.19 -20.22 -17.74
CA CYS A 273 0.17 -20.70 -17.66
C CYS A 273 0.75 -20.72 -19.08
N GLY A 274 1.83 -19.99 -19.33
CA GLY A 274 2.45 -19.92 -20.65
C GLY A 274 3.39 -18.73 -20.82
N ASP A 275 4.17 -18.73 -21.90
CA ASP A 275 5.02 -17.61 -22.28
C ASP A 275 4.18 -16.48 -22.90
N PHE A 276 4.32 -15.25 -22.39
CA PHE A 276 3.63 -14.08 -22.94
C PHE A 276 3.95 -13.86 -24.42
N ARG A 277 5.14 -14.30 -24.89
CA ARG A 277 5.55 -14.20 -26.31
C ARG A 277 4.61 -14.94 -27.26
N ARG A 278 3.82 -15.89 -26.73
CA ARG A 278 2.84 -16.67 -27.49
C ARG A 278 1.43 -16.10 -27.43
N LEU A 279 1.18 -15.05 -26.64
CA LEU A 279 -0.11 -14.37 -26.59
C LEU A 279 -0.20 -13.39 -27.76
N SER A 280 -1.14 -13.62 -28.66
CA SER A 280 -1.51 -12.65 -29.69
C SER A 280 -2.54 -11.63 -29.13
N PRO A 281 -2.77 -10.49 -29.81
CA PRO A 281 -3.87 -9.60 -29.46
C PRO A 281 -5.24 -10.31 -29.38
N ALA A 282 -5.46 -11.33 -30.20
CA ALA A 282 -6.71 -12.12 -30.21
C ALA A 282 -6.86 -13.03 -28.97
N ASP A 283 -5.78 -13.29 -28.23
CA ASP A 283 -5.82 -14.06 -26.99
C ASP A 283 -6.21 -13.21 -25.78
N LEU A 284 -6.18 -11.88 -25.92
CA LEU A 284 -6.52 -10.93 -24.86
C LEU A 284 -8.02 -10.64 -24.83
N PRO A 285 -8.57 -10.16 -23.70
CA PRO A 285 -9.97 -9.73 -23.65
C PRO A 285 -10.28 -8.60 -24.63
N ASP A 286 -11.52 -8.53 -25.10
CA ASP A 286 -11.96 -7.52 -26.06
C ASP A 286 -11.84 -6.07 -25.54
N GLY A 287 -11.61 -5.16 -26.48
CA GLY A 287 -11.60 -3.71 -26.25
C GLY A 287 -10.24 -3.14 -25.85
N PRO A 288 -10.14 -1.80 -25.77
CA PRO A 288 -8.96 -1.17 -25.19
C PRO A 288 -8.86 -1.56 -23.72
N GLY A 289 -7.67 -1.99 -23.32
CA GLY A 289 -7.39 -2.45 -21.96
C GLY A 289 -6.10 -1.89 -21.40
N LEU A 290 -5.74 -2.40 -20.23
CA LEU A 290 -4.49 -2.10 -19.57
C LEU A 290 -3.63 -3.35 -19.43
N VAL A 291 -2.43 -3.32 -20.01
CA VAL A 291 -1.34 -4.19 -19.55
C VAL A 291 -0.70 -3.54 -18.34
N LEU A 292 -0.60 -4.24 -17.22
CA LEU A 292 0.11 -3.77 -16.04
C LEU A 292 1.05 -4.85 -15.52
N CYS A 293 2.35 -4.55 -15.52
CA CYS A 293 3.36 -5.56 -15.23
C CYS A 293 4.49 -5.03 -14.33
N ASN A 294 5.00 -5.92 -13.49
CA ASN A 294 6.28 -5.78 -12.81
C ASN A 294 7.17 -6.97 -13.24
N PRO A 295 7.86 -6.85 -14.40
CA PRO A 295 8.67 -7.92 -14.97
C PRO A 295 9.70 -8.48 -13.98
N PRO A 296 10.17 -9.73 -14.17
CA PRO A 296 11.22 -10.29 -13.33
C PRO A 296 12.51 -9.49 -13.46
N TYR A 297 13.29 -9.45 -12.37
CA TYR A 297 14.57 -8.76 -12.28
C TYR A 297 15.53 -9.56 -11.39
N GLY A 298 16.84 -9.28 -11.46
CA GLY A 298 17.85 -9.90 -10.60
C GLY A 298 17.79 -11.43 -10.65
N ARG A 299 17.77 -12.08 -9.49
CA ARG A 299 17.72 -13.54 -9.36
C ARG A 299 16.46 -14.20 -9.95
N ARG A 300 15.38 -13.42 -10.22
CA ARG A 300 14.17 -13.93 -10.90
C ARG A 300 14.34 -14.05 -12.41
N LEU A 301 15.40 -13.48 -12.98
CA LEU A 301 15.72 -13.63 -14.40
C LEU A 301 16.53 -14.90 -14.61
N ALA A 302 15.97 -15.84 -15.36
CA ALA A 302 16.74 -16.89 -16.00
C ALA A 302 17.28 -16.32 -17.33
N GLY A 303 18.58 -16.06 -17.41
CA GLY A 303 19.24 -15.56 -18.64
C GLY A 303 19.28 -14.04 -18.78
N ASP A 304 19.32 -13.58 -20.04
CA ASP A 304 19.55 -12.17 -20.37
C ASP A 304 18.31 -11.29 -20.17
N ALA A 305 18.42 -10.36 -19.22
CA ALA A 305 17.41 -9.34 -18.94
C ALA A 305 17.06 -8.50 -20.17
N ALA A 306 18.07 -8.16 -20.99
CA ALA A 306 17.90 -7.26 -22.13
C ALA A 306 17.05 -7.92 -23.22
N ALA A 307 17.30 -9.20 -23.52
CA ALA A 307 16.49 -9.99 -24.45
C ALA A 307 15.03 -10.08 -23.99
N LEU A 308 14.78 -10.43 -22.73
CA LEU A 308 13.40 -10.48 -22.18
C LEU A 308 12.68 -9.13 -22.32
N TYR A 309 13.35 -8.02 -21.97
CA TYR A 309 12.75 -6.69 -22.08
C TYR A 309 12.54 -6.25 -23.53
N ALA A 310 13.40 -6.68 -24.46
CA ALA A 310 13.22 -6.45 -25.89
C ALA A 310 12.00 -7.20 -26.43
N ASP A 311 11.85 -8.48 -26.09
CA ASP A 311 10.69 -9.29 -26.45
C ASP A 311 9.40 -8.71 -25.85
N PHE A 312 9.45 -8.30 -24.59
CA PHE A 312 8.31 -7.71 -23.91
C PHE A 312 7.89 -6.39 -24.56
N ALA A 313 8.84 -5.51 -24.87
CA ALA A 313 8.56 -4.28 -25.60
C ALA A 313 8.01 -4.55 -27.01
N ALA A 314 8.52 -5.57 -27.72
CA ALA A 314 8.01 -5.96 -29.02
C ALA A 314 6.58 -6.50 -28.96
N TRP A 315 6.24 -7.26 -27.92
CA TRP A 315 4.89 -7.74 -27.67
C TRP A 315 3.92 -6.60 -27.37
N LEU A 316 4.29 -5.67 -26.48
CA LEU A 316 3.46 -4.51 -26.14
C LEU A 316 3.10 -3.67 -27.37
N ARG A 317 4.05 -3.43 -28.27
CA ARG A 317 3.82 -2.65 -29.50
C ARG A 317 2.79 -3.25 -30.47
N GLN A 318 2.39 -4.51 -30.28
CA GLN A 318 1.34 -5.15 -31.09
C GLN A 318 -0.06 -4.81 -30.58
N LEU A 319 -0.21 -4.35 -29.34
CA LEU A 319 -1.49 -4.13 -28.66
C LEU A 319 -2.01 -2.71 -28.91
N ARG A 320 -2.25 -2.37 -30.18
CA ARG A 320 -2.70 -1.02 -30.57
C ARG A 320 -3.98 -0.62 -29.84
N GLY A 321 -4.01 0.61 -29.30
CA GLY A 321 -5.17 1.15 -28.55
C GLY A 321 -5.22 0.73 -27.08
N TRP A 322 -4.29 -0.11 -26.62
CA TRP A 322 -4.14 -0.44 -25.20
C TRP A 322 -3.23 0.57 -24.49
N ARG A 323 -3.26 0.52 -23.16
CA ARG A 323 -2.27 1.16 -22.30
C ARG A 323 -1.32 0.13 -21.71
N ALA A 324 -0.07 0.54 -21.46
CA ALA A 324 0.89 -0.30 -20.76
C ALA A 324 1.53 0.43 -19.59
N GLY A 325 1.27 -0.06 -18.37
CA GLY A 325 1.97 0.31 -17.15
C GLY A 325 3.08 -0.70 -16.84
N VAL A 326 4.32 -0.25 -16.72
CA VAL A 326 5.46 -1.15 -16.44
C VAL A 326 6.33 -0.58 -15.34
N LEU A 327 6.52 -1.34 -14.25
CA LEU A 327 7.51 -1.03 -13.22
C LEU A 327 8.80 -1.81 -13.52
N VAL A 328 9.87 -1.10 -13.90
CA VAL A 328 11.15 -1.72 -14.26
C VAL A 328 12.32 -0.83 -13.84
N ALA A 329 13.40 -1.45 -13.37
CA ALA A 329 14.62 -0.73 -12.96
C ALA A 329 15.65 -0.63 -14.09
N ASN A 330 15.61 -1.55 -15.07
CA ASN A 330 16.59 -1.59 -16.15
C ASN A 330 16.22 -0.59 -17.26
N PRO A 331 17.09 0.38 -17.60
CA PRO A 331 16.84 1.36 -18.66
C PRO A 331 16.78 0.76 -20.07
N ALA A 332 17.23 -0.49 -20.26
CA ALA A 332 17.10 -1.20 -21.54
C ALA A 332 15.65 -1.33 -22.00
N PHE A 333 14.70 -1.48 -21.07
CA PHE A 333 13.29 -1.56 -21.41
C PHE A 333 12.77 -0.28 -22.08
N GLU A 334 13.11 0.90 -21.54
CA GLU A 334 12.69 2.18 -22.12
C GLU A 334 13.26 2.37 -23.53
N ARG A 335 14.52 1.97 -23.76
CA ARG A 335 15.14 1.97 -25.09
C ARG A 335 14.44 1.00 -26.05
N ALA A 336 14.09 -0.19 -25.58
CA ALA A 336 13.42 -1.21 -26.38
C ALA A 336 11.97 -0.84 -26.76
N MET A 337 11.28 -0.09 -25.91
CA MET A 337 9.90 0.37 -26.17
C MET A 337 9.80 1.25 -27.41
N ARG A 338 10.80 2.09 -27.70
CA ARG A 338 10.82 3.02 -28.85
C ARG A 338 9.59 3.94 -28.97
N ILE A 339 8.80 4.04 -27.90
CA ILE A 339 7.64 4.91 -27.73
C ILE A 339 7.94 5.81 -26.54
N ARG A 340 7.56 7.09 -26.61
CA ARG A 340 7.72 8.00 -25.48
C ARG A 340 6.65 7.70 -24.42
N PRO A 341 7.04 7.45 -23.15
CA PRO A 341 6.05 7.23 -22.09
C PRO A 341 5.26 8.52 -21.82
N ARG A 342 3.95 8.39 -21.64
CA ARG A 342 3.07 9.46 -21.17
C ARG A 342 3.37 9.83 -19.71
N VAL A 343 3.70 8.83 -18.90
CA VAL A 343 4.16 9.02 -17.51
C VAL A 343 5.46 8.26 -17.32
N LYS A 344 6.48 8.93 -16.77
CA LYS A 344 7.70 8.32 -16.24
C LYS A 344 7.86 8.81 -14.81
N LYS A 345 7.81 7.89 -13.84
CA LYS A 345 7.83 8.24 -12.42
C LYS A 345 8.83 7.37 -11.67
N PRO A 346 9.81 7.95 -10.96
CA PRO A 346 10.66 7.16 -10.07
C PRO A 346 9.80 6.55 -8.98
N LEU A 347 9.94 5.24 -8.78
CA LEU A 347 9.19 4.48 -7.80
C LEU A 347 10.10 3.41 -7.20
N SER A 348 10.23 3.42 -5.87
CA SER A 348 11.09 2.47 -5.16
C SER A 348 10.28 1.29 -4.63
N ALA A 349 10.49 0.11 -5.24
CA ALA A 349 10.08 -1.17 -4.71
C ALA A 349 11.26 -1.78 -3.94
N ARG A 350 11.54 -1.31 -2.70
CA ARG A 350 12.74 -1.76 -1.95
C ARG A 350 12.89 -3.29 -2.04
N PRO A 351 14.07 -3.79 -2.48
CA PRO A 351 15.35 -3.07 -2.60
C PRO A 351 15.56 -2.27 -3.90
N LEU A 352 14.67 -2.37 -4.89
CA LEU A 352 14.89 -1.71 -6.19
C LEU A 352 14.38 -0.28 -6.23
N SER A 353 15.23 0.59 -6.75
CA SER A 353 14.83 1.87 -7.31
C SER A 353 14.67 1.68 -8.82
N GLY A 354 13.47 1.92 -9.33
CA GLY A 354 13.19 1.85 -10.76
C GLY A 354 12.23 2.94 -11.19
N TYR A 355 11.69 2.80 -12.39
CA TYR A 355 10.71 3.72 -12.93
C TYR A 355 9.42 2.97 -13.22
N PHE A 356 8.31 3.60 -12.86
CA PHE A 356 7.02 3.27 -13.43
C PHE A 356 6.83 4.07 -14.72
N TYR A 357 6.60 3.35 -15.81
CA TYR A 357 6.28 3.91 -17.11
C TYR A 357 4.81 3.65 -17.43
N LEU A 358 4.13 4.63 -18.03
CA LEU A 358 2.80 4.46 -18.63
C LEU A 358 2.87 4.87 -20.10
N TYR A 359 2.52 3.96 -20.99
CA TYR A 359 2.46 4.16 -22.44
C TYR A 359 1.03 4.10 -22.95
N GLU A 360 0.77 4.83 -24.02
CA GLU A 360 -0.34 4.59 -24.95
C GLU A 360 0.27 3.82 -26.14
N LEU A 361 -0.33 2.68 -26.53
CA LEU A 361 0.25 1.71 -27.47
C LEU A 361 -0.32 1.79 -28.89
#